data_AF-A7RKZ5-F1
#
_entry.id   AF-A7RKZ5-F1
#
_cell.length_a   1.000
_cell.length_b   1.000
_cell.length_c   1.000
_cell.angle_alpha   90.00
_cell.angle_beta   90.00
_cell.angle_gamma   90.00
#
_symmetry.space_group_name_H-M   'P 1'
#
loop_
_entity.id
_entity.type
_entity.pdbx_description
1 polymer ?
#
loop_
_entity_poly.entity_id
_entity_poly.type
_entity_poly.pdbx_seq_one_letter_code
_entity_poly.pdbx_strand_id
1 'polypeptide(L)'
;KKLKNNKAPGIDRIRNEMLKCGQQTLVPCISKIFNLILDAGVYPDVWTRGIISAIYKSGDKSDPSDYRGICVTSCLGKLFCFILNNRLQTFLTSNQILHQSQIGFLSSFRTSDHI
;
A
#
# COMPACT_ATOMS: atom_id res chain seq x y z
N LYS A 1 -13.17 -5.13 3.78
CA LYS A 1 -12.07 -6.13 3.84
C LYS A 1 -10.81 -5.64 3.08
N LYS A 2 -10.10 -4.59 3.51
CA LYS A 2 -8.93 -4.09 2.75
C LYS A 2 -7.62 -4.09 3.54
N LEU A 3 -7.61 -3.61 4.78
CA LEU A 3 -6.55 -3.96 5.74
C LEU A 3 -6.77 -5.41 6.20
N LYS A 4 -5.84 -6.33 5.93
CA LYS A 4 -5.92 -7.72 6.43
C LYS A 4 -5.42 -7.80 7.86
N ASN A 5 -6.02 -8.65 8.68
CA ASN A 5 -5.50 -8.94 10.02
C ASN A 5 -4.19 -9.72 9.94
N ASN A 6 -3.48 -9.83 11.06
CA ASN A 6 -2.24 -10.57 11.26
C ASN A 6 -1.13 -10.12 10.30
N LYS A 7 -1.08 -8.82 10.02
CA LYS A 7 0.01 -8.19 9.27
C LYS A 7 0.98 -7.56 10.26
N ALA A 8 2.27 -7.72 9.98
CA ALA A 8 3.33 -7.09 10.75
C ALA A 8 3.13 -5.55 10.73
N PRO A 9 3.25 -4.89 11.89
CA PRO A 9 3.23 -3.44 11.95
C PRO A 9 4.53 -2.86 11.36
N GLY A 10 4.50 -1.58 11.01
CA GLY A 10 5.73 -0.84 10.70
C GLY A 10 6.52 -0.49 11.97
N ILE A 11 7.52 0.39 11.81
CA ILE A 11 8.32 0.91 12.93
C ILE A 11 7.47 1.65 13.99
N ASP A 12 6.31 2.17 13.58
CA ASP A 12 5.34 2.85 14.44
C ASP A 12 4.57 1.90 15.37
N ARG A 13 4.73 0.58 15.18
CA ARG A 13 4.06 -0.49 15.94
C ARG A 13 2.52 -0.45 15.87
N ILE A 14 1.96 0.34 14.95
CA ILE A 14 0.50 0.42 14.77
C ILE A 14 0.06 -0.76 13.90
N ARG A 15 -0.84 -1.57 14.45
CA ARG A 15 -1.41 -2.75 13.78
C ARG A 15 -2.76 -2.43 13.13
N ASN A 16 -3.09 -3.18 12.09
CA ASN A 16 -4.37 -3.03 11.37
C ASN A 16 -5.58 -3.25 12.29
N GLU A 17 -5.45 -4.13 13.27
CA GLU A 17 -6.47 -4.44 14.27
C GLU A 17 -6.77 -3.23 15.14
N MET A 18 -5.76 -2.44 15.51
CA MET A 18 -5.95 -1.24 16.33
C MET A 18 -6.83 -0.22 15.59
N LEU A 19 -6.57 -0.04 14.30
CA LEU A 19 -7.36 0.86 13.45
C LEU A 19 -8.81 0.38 13.30
N LYS A 20 -9.04 -0.93 13.21
CA LYS A 20 -10.37 -1.52 13.08
C LYS A 20 -11.16 -1.48 14.38
N CYS A 21 -10.54 -1.83 15.50
CA CYS A 21 -11.17 -1.81 16.81
C CYS A 21 -11.53 -0.37 17.22
N GLY A 22 -10.65 0.59 16.94
CA GLY A 22 -10.87 2.00 17.26
C GLY A 22 -11.58 2.81 16.17
N GLN A 23 -12.21 2.18 15.17
CA GLN A 23 -12.63 2.89 13.94
C GLN A 23 -13.54 4.09 14.20
N GLN A 24 -14.49 4.00 15.13
CA GLN A 24 -15.47 5.06 15.39
C GLN A 24 -14.78 6.35 15.88
N THR A 25 -13.72 6.20 16.67
CA THR A 25 -12.96 7.32 17.23
C THR A 25 -11.83 7.75 16.30
N LEU A 26 -11.16 6.79 15.66
CA LEU A 26 -9.94 7.05 14.88
C LEU A 26 -10.22 7.58 13.48
N VAL A 27 -11.33 7.19 12.84
CA VAL A 27 -11.62 7.59 11.45
C VAL A 27 -11.67 9.12 11.30
N PRO A 28 -12.38 9.90 12.13
CA PRO A 28 -12.38 11.36 12.01
C PRO A 28 -10.97 11.97 12.11
N CYS A 29 -10.16 11.49 13.05
CA CYS A 29 -8.79 11.95 13.25
C CYS A 29 -7.88 11.60 12.07
N ILE A 30 -7.93 10.36 11.60
CA ILE A 30 -7.14 9.88 10.46
C ILE A 30 -7.54 10.62 9.18
N SER A 31 -8.83 10.84 8.95
CA SER A 31 -9.33 11.61 7.82
C SER A 31 -8.80 13.05 7.83
N LYS A 32 -8.80 13.71 8.99
CA LYS A 32 -8.23 15.05 9.13
C LYS A 32 -6.73 15.07 8.81
N ILE A 33 -5.98 14.09 9.31
CA ILE A 33 -4.54 13.95 9.02
C ILE A 33 -4.31 13.71 7.53
N PHE A 34 -5.07 12.83 6.89
CA PHE A 34 -4.90 12.51 5.48
C PHE A 34 -5.23 13.70 4.57
N ASN A 35 -6.27 14.47 4.89
CA ASN A 35 -6.57 15.68 4.15
C ASN A 35 -5.46 16.73 4.35
N LEU A 36 -4.97 16.92 5.57
CA LEU A 36 -3.84 17.83 5.82
C LEU A 36 -2.60 17.44 5.03
N ILE A 37 -2.26 16.15 4.96
CA ILE A 37 -1.13 15.64 4.18
C ILE A 37 -1.33 15.94 2.69
N LEU A 38 -2.55 15.78 2.18
CA LEU A 38 -2.87 16.03 0.78
C LEU A 38 -2.81 17.54 0.45
N ASP A 39 -3.39 18.38 1.31
CA ASP A 39 -3.42 19.84 1.15
C ASP A 39 -2.03 20.45 1.26
N ALA A 40 -1.21 19.96 2.21
CA ALA A 40 0.16 20.42 2.40
C ALA A 40 1.13 19.85 1.36
N GLY A 41 0.78 18.73 0.70
CA GLY A 41 1.68 18.02 -0.22
C GLY A 41 2.89 17.36 0.46
N VAL A 42 2.87 17.19 1.79
CA VAL A 42 3.99 16.66 2.58
C VAL A 42 3.64 15.29 3.14
N TYR A 43 4.28 14.25 2.60
CA TYR A 43 4.15 12.88 3.12
C TYR A 43 5.01 12.68 4.39
N PRO A 44 4.48 12.08 5.47
CA PRO A 44 5.24 11.89 6.70
C PRO A 44 6.48 11.00 6.50
N ASP A 45 7.66 11.51 6.88
CA ASP A 45 8.93 10.76 6.80
C ASP A 45 8.87 9.44 7.58
N VAL A 46 8.20 9.42 8.74
CA VAL A 46 8.03 8.18 9.51
C VAL A 46 7.33 7.06 8.73
N TRP A 47 6.51 7.39 7.74
CA TRP A 47 5.82 6.40 6.90
C TRP A 47 6.64 5.94 5.68
N THR A 48 7.75 6.61 5.34
CA THR A 48 8.70 6.17 4.31
C THR A 48 9.68 5.13 4.85
N ARG A 49 9.93 5.16 6.17
CA ARG A 49 10.79 4.21 6.87
C ARG A 49 10.10 2.85 7.04
N GLY A 50 10.87 1.77 6.90
CA GLY A 50 10.35 0.42 7.07
C GLY A 50 11.44 -0.59 7.43
N ILE A 51 10.97 -1.76 7.88
CA ILE A 51 11.84 -2.88 8.27
C ILE A 51 12.01 -3.80 7.07
N ILE A 52 13.24 -4.02 6.64
CA ILE A 52 13.56 -4.94 5.54
C ILE A 52 13.75 -6.34 6.11
N SER A 53 13.05 -7.32 5.53
CA SER A 53 13.22 -8.74 5.83
C SER A 53 13.49 -9.52 4.55
N ALA A 54 14.47 -10.42 4.60
CA ALA A 54 14.83 -11.28 3.47
C ALA A 54 13.84 -12.46 3.37
N ILE A 55 13.25 -12.65 2.19
CA ILE A 55 12.40 -13.80 1.88
C ILE A 55 13.07 -14.60 0.77
N TYR A 56 13.32 -15.86 1.04
CA TYR A 56 13.84 -16.78 0.04
C TYR A 56 12.91 -16.83 -1.19
N LYS A 57 13.48 -16.64 -2.38
CA LYS A 57 12.75 -16.64 -3.65
C LYS A 57 12.84 -18.01 -4.32
N SER A 58 14.06 -18.48 -4.62
CA SER A 58 14.37 -19.72 -5.34
C SER A 58 15.90 -19.85 -5.48
N GLY A 59 16.44 -21.05 -5.71
CA GLY A 59 17.88 -21.25 -5.94
C GLY A 59 18.61 -21.89 -4.76
N ASP A 60 19.78 -21.36 -4.43
CA ASP A 60 20.58 -21.76 -3.27
C ASP A 60 20.23 -20.91 -2.04
N LYS A 61 20.03 -21.57 -0.89
CA LYS A 61 19.77 -20.87 0.39
C LYS A 61 21.03 -20.25 0.99
N SER A 62 22.20 -20.63 0.50
CA SER A 62 23.47 -20.06 0.94
C SER A 62 23.82 -18.75 0.20
N ASP A 63 23.23 -18.53 -0.98
CA ASP A 63 23.44 -17.31 -1.78
C ASP A 63 22.44 -16.20 -1.38
N PRO A 64 22.89 -15.04 -0.86
CA PRO A 64 22.02 -13.90 -0.60
C PRO A 64 21.25 -13.37 -1.82
N SER A 65 21.75 -13.60 -3.05
CA SER A 65 21.12 -13.15 -4.29
C SER A 65 19.78 -13.85 -4.59
N ASP A 66 19.60 -15.05 -4.03
CA ASP A 66 18.40 -15.89 -4.14
C ASP A 66 17.30 -15.52 -3.13
N TYR A 67 17.49 -14.43 -2.40
CA TYR A 67 16.51 -13.82 -1.50
C TYR A 67 16.01 -12.49 -2.07
N ARG A 68 14.74 -12.18 -1.82
CA ARG A 68 14.16 -10.85 -2.08
C ARG A 68 13.91 -10.13 -0.76
N GLY A 69 14.34 -8.88 -0.68
CA GLY A 69 13.97 -8.00 0.42
C GLY A 69 12.49 -7.62 0.33
N ILE A 70 11.77 -7.70 1.45
CA ILE A 70 10.45 -7.10 1.61
C ILE A 70 10.53 -6.03 2.70
N CYS A 71 10.05 -4.84 2.38
CA CYS A 71 9.96 -3.74 3.33
C CYS A 71 8.56 -3.68 3.96
N VAL A 72 8.50 -3.74 5.30
CA VAL A 72 7.28 -3.52 6.07
C VAL A 72 7.24 -2.08 6.55
N THR A 73 6.33 -1.29 5.98
CA THR A 73 6.10 0.12 6.32
C THR A 73 4.83 0.33 7.16
N SER A 74 4.62 1.58 7.62
CA SER A 74 3.46 2.02 8.40
C SER A 74 2.13 1.57 7.79
N CYS A 75 1.21 1.07 8.64
CA CYS A 75 -0.15 0.73 8.20
C CYS A 75 -0.98 1.96 7.81
N LEU A 76 -0.75 3.11 8.47
CA LEU A 76 -1.41 4.37 8.14
C LEU A 76 -0.95 4.89 6.77
N GLY A 77 0.36 4.88 6.52
CA GLY A 77 0.91 5.22 5.20
C GLY A 77 0.35 4.34 4.09
N LYS A 78 0.32 3.01 4.30
CA LYS A 78 -0.31 2.07 3.34
C LYS A 78 -1.79 2.36 3.13
N LEU A 79 -2.54 2.71 4.19
CA LEU A 79 -3.96 3.06 4.08
C LEU A 79 -4.15 4.35 3.26
N PHE A 80 -3.31 5.36 3.48
CA PHE A 80 -3.33 6.61 2.73
C PHE A 80 -3.06 6.38 1.24
N CYS A 81 -1.95 5.72 0.90
CA CYS A 81 -1.60 5.38 -0.48
C CYS A 81 -2.68 4.54 -1.15
N PHE A 82 -3.31 3.63 -0.40
CA PHE A 82 -4.42 2.83 -0.90
C PHE A 82 -5.64 3.68 -1.28
N ILE A 83 -6.01 4.66 -0.45
CA ILE A 83 -7.11 5.59 -0.76
C ILE A 83 -6.78 6.41 -2.01
N LEU A 84 -5.56 6.96 -2.09
CA LEU A 84 -5.09 7.71 -3.25
C LEU A 84 -5.11 6.84 -4.52
N ASN A 85 -4.60 5.62 -4.44
CA ASN A 85 -4.58 4.70 -5.57
C ASN A 85 -5.98 4.44 -6.11
N ASN A 86 -6.99 4.21 -5.25
CA ASN A 86 -8.36 4.04 -5.74
C ASN A 86 -8.88 5.31 -6.45
N ARG A 87 -8.63 6.50 -5.88
CA ARG A 87 -9.06 7.77 -6.48
C ARG A 87 -8.43 7.98 -7.85
N LEU A 88 -7.13 7.72 -7.96
CA LEU A 88 -6.38 7.79 -9.22
C LEU A 88 -6.89 6.76 -10.23
N GLN A 89 -7.11 5.52 -9.82
CA GLN A 89 -7.61 4.47 -10.69
C GLN A 89 -9.01 4.82 -11.25
N THR A 90 -9.90 5.34 -10.39
CA THR A 90 -11.22 5.83 -10.84
C THR A 90 -11.05 6.97 -11.85
N PHE A 91 -10.21 7.96 -11.56
CA PHE A 91 -9.98 9.08 -12.47
C PHE A 91 -9.42 8.61 -13.83
N LEU A 92 -8.40 7.76 -13.84
CA LEU A 92 -7.76 7.26 -15.06
C LEU A 92 -8.74 6.48 -15.94
N THR A 93 -9.56 5.60 -15.33
CA THR A 93 -10.53 4.79 -16.07
C THR A 93 -11.72 5.61 -16.56
N SER A 94 -12.30 6.47 -15.71
CA SER A 94 -13.46 7.30 -16.08
C SER A 94 -13.15 8.32 -17.18
N ASN A 95 -11.89 8.74 -17.31
CA ASN A 95 -11.44 9.68 -18.34
C ASN A 95 -10.71 9.00 -19.50
N GLN A 96 -10.68 7.66 -19.56
CA GLN A 96 -10.03 6.89 -20.63
C GLN A 96 -8.56 7.33 -20.90
N ILE A 97 -7.82 7.64 -19.84
CA ILE A 97 -6.46 8.19 -19.95
C ILE A 97 -5.43 7.10 -20.30
N LEU A 98 -5.68 5.86 -19.88
CA LEU A 98 -4.76 4.75 -20.09
C LEU A 98 -4.80 4.24 -21.53
N HIS A 99 -3.64 3.95 -22.09
CA HIS A 99 -3.54 3.33 -23.42
C HIS A 99 -4.13 1.91 -23.38
N GLN A 100 -4.68 1.45 -24.51
CA GLN A 100 -5.31 0.11 -24.58
C GLN A 100 -4.34 -1.03 -24.22
N SER A 101 -3.05 -0.87 -24.49
CA SER A 101 -2.01 -1.84 -24.12
C SER A 101 -1.59 -1.77 -22.64
N GLN A 102 -2.00 -0.75 -21.88
CA GLN A 102 -1.67 -0.61 -20.46
C GLN A 102 -2.66 -1.37 -19.59
N ILE A 103 -2.58 -2.70 -19.60
CA ILE A 103 -3.52 -3.58 -18.90
C ILE A 103 -2.98 -4.16 -17.58
N GLY A 104 -1.69 -3.97 -17.30
CA GLY A 104 -1.04 -4.46 -16.10
C GLY A 104 -1.66 -3.87 -14.83
N PHE A 105 -2.02 -4.73 -13.88
CA PHE A 105 -2.61 -4.36 -12.58
C PHE A 105 -3.96 -3.62 -12.67
N LEU A 106 -4.60 -3.59 -13.85
CA LEU A 106 -5.96 -3.09 -14.01
C LEU A 106 -6.97 -4.17 -13.66
N SER A 107 -8.12 -3.74 -13.12
CA SER A 107 -9.26 -4.63 -12.93
C SER A 107 -9.77 -5.13 -14.27
N SER A 108 -10.28 -6.36 -14.29
CA SER A 108 -10.88 -7.01 -15.46
C SER A 108 -9.93 -7.43 -16.58
N PHE A 109 -8.62 -7.18 -16.43
CA PHE A 109 -7.59 -7.70 -17.33
C PHE A 109 -6.79 -8.83 -16.67
N ARG A 110 -6.31 -9.74 -17.51
CA ARG A 110 -5.45 -10.87 -17.16
C ARG A 110 -4.12 -10.74 -17.89
N THR A 111 -3.11 -11.48 -17.42
CA THR A 111 -1.79 -11.51 -18.08
C THR A 111 -1.86 -12.08 -19.50
N SER A 112 -2.85 -12.93 -19.80
CA SER A 112 -3.11 -13.47 -21.13
C SER A 112 -3.59 -12.42 -22.13
N ASP A 113 -4.19 -11.33 -21.66
CA ASP A 113 -4.78 -10.31 -22.52
C ASP A 113 -3.71 -9.38 -23.12
N HIS A 114 -2.44 -9.61 -22.77
CA HIS A 114 -1.26 -8.91 -23.30
C HIS A 114 -0.68 -9.57 -24.56
N ILE A 115 -1.27 -10.66 -25.03
CA ILE A 115 -0.89 -11.40 -26.25
C ILE A 115 -1.71 -10.87 -27.42
#